data_AF-A0A3B9ATL4-F1
#
_entry.id   AF-A0A3B9ATL4-F1
#
_cell.length_a   1.000
_cell.length_b   1.000
_cell.length_c   1.000
_cell.angle_alpha   90.00
_cell.angle_beta   90.00
_cell.angle_gamma   90.00
#
_symmetry.space_group_name_H-M   'P 1'
#
loop_
_entity.id
_entity.type
_entity.pdbx_description
1 polymer ?
#
loop_
_entity_poly.entity_id
_entity_poly.type
_entity_poly.pdbx_seq_one_letter_code
_entity_poly.pdbx_strand_id
1 'polypeptide(L)'
;FEPKMWGPSIIGFGSYHYKYASGREGDAPLIAFSPRKDAFSLYVHSQTEASKDLLSELGKYKITKACIYVKKLSDINVPILEKICRETFAYLEEHHECSCHQK
;
A
#
# COMPACT_ATOMS: atom_id res chain seq x y z
N PHE A 1 -13.07 -7.78 0.61
CA PHE A 1 -12.42 -8.84 -0.18
C PHE A 1 -11.88 -9.90 0.77
N GLU A 2 -11.97 -11.18 0.41
CA GLU A 2 -11.27 -12.24 1.16
C GLU A 2 -9.75 -12.13 0.97
N PRO A 3 -8.93 -12.43 2.00
CA PRO A 3 -7.48 -12.41 1.90
C PRO A 3 -6.97 -13.49 0.96
N LYS A 4 -5.94 -13.17 0.18
CA LYS A 4 -5.21 -14.12 -0.68
C LYS A 4 -3.70 -13.99 -0.49
N MET A 5 -2.99 -15.10 -0.65
CA MET A 5 -1.53 -15.10 -0.65
C MET A 5 -0.99 -14.59 -1.99
N TRP A 6 -0.07 -13.64 -1.93
CA TRP A 6 0.68 -13.10 -3.06
C TRP A 6 2.16 -13.47 -2.90
N GLY A 7 2.54 -14.58 -3.52
CA GLY A 7 3.83 -15.21 -3.24
C GLY A 7 3.90 -15.77 -1.80
N PRO A 8 5.09 -15.87 -1.21
CA PRO A 8 5.29 -16.67 0.00
C PRO A 8 4.86 -15.98 1.30
N SER A 9 4.77 -14.65 1.34
CA SER A 9 4.65 -13.90 2.60
C SER A 9 3.74 -12.68 2.56
N ILE A 10 3.14 -12.36 1.41
CA ILE A 10 2.27 -11.18 1.28
C ILE A 10 0.83 -11.65 1.34
N ILE A 11 0.04 -11.01 2.19
CA ILE A 11 -1.40 -11.20 2.30
C ILE A 11 -2.05 -9.97 1.65
N GLY A 12 -2.76 -10.18 0.56
CA GLY A 12 -3.38 -9.12 -0.24
C GLY A 12 -4.90 -9.23 -0.29
N PHE A 13 -5.54 -8.09 -0.56
CA PHE A 13 -6.98 -7.94 -0.65
C PHE A 13 -7.34 -7.24 -1.96
N GLY A 14 -8.29 -7.83 -2.69
CA GLY A 14 -8.62 -7.38 -4.05
C GLY A 14 -7.45 -7.54 -5.02
N SER A 15 -7.66 -7.11 -6.26
CA SER A 15 -6.63 -7.13 -7.29
C SER A 15 -6.97 -6.14 -8.40
N TYR A 16 -5.95 -5.48 -8.94
CA TYR A 16 -6.05 -4.69 -10.17
C TYR A 16 -5.03 -5.20 -11.19
N HIS A 17 -5.38 -5.07 -12.46
CA HIS A 17 -4.48 -5.37 -13.57
C HIS A 17 -3.82 -4.07 -14.04
N TYR A 18 -2.50 -4.00 -14.00
CA TYR A 18 -1.74 -2.84 -14.44
C TYR A 18 -1.09 -3.08 -15.79
N LYS A 19 -0.94 -2.00 -16.58
CA LYS A 19 -0.20 -2.02 -17.84
C LYS A 19 0.63 -0.76 -17.99
N TYR A 20 1.94 -0.92 -18.07
CA TYR A 20 2.86 0.19 -18.24
C TYR A 20 3.06 0.53 -19.72
N ALA A 21 3.51 1.77 -19.98
CA ALA A 21 3.85 2.24 -21.33
C ALA A 21 4.94 1.40 -22.01
N SER A 22 5.79 0.70 -21.25
CA SER A 22 6.78 -0.25 -21.78
C SER A 22 6.19 -1.56 -22.30
N GLY A 23 4.88 -1.79 -22.12
CA GLY A 23 4.19 -3.02 -22.44
C GLY A 23 4.22 -4.08 -21.31
N ARG A 24 4.94 -3.82 -20.22
CA ARG A 24 4.91 -4.70 -19.04
C ARG A 24 3.57 -4.58 -18.33
N GLU A 25 2.91 -5.71 -18.11
CA GLU A 25 1.63 -5.81 -17.42
C GLU A 25 1.62 -6.94 -16.40
N GLY A 26 0.59 -6.97 -15.56
CA GLY A 26 0.39 -8.01 -14.56
C GLY A 26 -0.66 -7.62 -13.53
N ASP A 27 -0.85 -8.49 -12.55
CA ASP A 27 -1.79 -8.26 -11.46
C ASP A 27 -1.06 -7.87 -10.18
N ALA A 28 -1.70 -7.02 -9.40
CA ALA A 28 -1.24 -6.63 -8.07
C ALA A 28 -2.44 -6.54 -7.10
N PRO A 29 -2.24 -6.75 -5.79
CA PRO A 29 -3.30 -6.54 -4.81
C PRO A 29 -3.64 -5.06 -4.70
N LEU A 30 -4.90 -4.73 -4.44
CA LEU A 30 -5.32 -3.34 -4.19
C LEU A 30 -4.67 -2.80 -2.92
N ILE A 31 -4.71 -3.60 -1.85
CA ILE A 31 -3.94 -3.36 -0.63
C ILE A 31 -3.37 -4.68 -0.12
N ALA A 32 -2.21 -4.61 0.51
CA ALA A 32 -1.58 -5.80 1.08
C ALA A 32 -0.70 -5.48 2.29
N PHE A 33 -0.34 -6.53 3.03
CA PHE A 33 0.72 -6.45 4.02
C PHE A 33 1.56 -7.72 4.06
N SER A 34 2.77 -7.61 4.60
CA SER A 34 3.66 -8.75 4.82
C SER A 34 4.29 -8.66 6.20
N PRO A 35 4.06 -9.66 7.07
CA PRO A 35 4.83 -9.80 8.30
C PRO A 35 6.30 -10.07 7.96
N ARG A 36 7.21 -9.32 8.58
CA ARG A 36 8.65 -9.54 8.52
C ARG A 36 9.17 -9.79 9.93
N LYS A 37 10.43 -10.21 10.05
CA LYS A 37 11.05 -10.56 11.33
C LYS A 37 10.92 -9.44 12.38
N ASP A 38 11.16 -8.19 11.97
CA ASP A 38 11.26 -7.04 12.88
C ASP A 38 10.26 -5.90 12.55
N ALA A 39 9.34 -6.10 11.61
CA ALA A 39 8.38 -5.09 11.15
C ALA A 39 7.23 -5.71 10.33
N PHE A 40 6.22 -4.90 10.06
CA PHE A 40 5.22 -5.13 9.03
C PHE A 40 5.52 -4.23 7.82
N SER A 41 5.54 -4.82 6.63
CA SER A 41 5.51 -4.07 5.37
C SER A 41 4.05 -3.88 4.96
N LEU A 42 3.61 -2.63 4.83
CA LEU A 42 2.26 -2.26 4.41
C LEU A 42 2.31 -1.71 2.97
N TYR A 43 1.58 -2.35 2.08
CA TYR A 43 1.39 -1.96 0.68
C TYR A 43 0.03 -1.27 0.56
N VAL A 44 -0.04 -0.05 1.10
CA VAL A 44 -1.27 0.71 1.30
C VAL A 44 -1.09 2.18 0.96
N HIS A 45 -0.08 2.53 0.16
CA HIS A 45 0.31 3.90 -0.06
C HIS A 45 0.25 4.27 -1.54
N SER A 46 -0.43 5.38 -1.83
CA SER A 46 -0.33 6.12 -3.07
C SER A 46 0.40 7.45 -2.87
N GLN A 47 1.28 7.86 -3.79
CA GLN A 47 2.07 9.09 -3.68
C GLN A 47 1.26 10.37 -4.02
N THR A 48 -0.01 10.43 -3.61
CA THR A 48 -0.88 11.60 -3.76
C THR A 48 -0.62 12.62 -2.64
N GLU A 49 -1.02 13.87 -2.84
CA GLU A 49 -0.96 14.89 -1.78
C GLU A 49 -1.81 14.51 -0.56
N ALA A 50 -3.01 13.95 -0.79
CA ALA A 50 -3.88 13.48 0.30
C ALA A 50 -3.20 12.37 1.14
N SER A 51 -2.49 11.45 0.50
CA SER A 51 -1.75 10.40 1.21
C SER A 51 -0.57 10.98 2.00
N LYS A 52 0.12 12.01 1.48
CA LYS A 52 1.21 12.70 2.19
C LYS A 52 0.72 13.38 3.46
N ASP A 53 -0.44 14.05 3.40
CA ASP A 53 -1.05 14.70 4.56
C ASP A 53 -1.40 13.65 5.64
N LEU A 54 -2.07 12.57 5.24
CA LEU A 54 -2.42 11.48 6.16
C LEU A 54 -1.18 10.80 6.76
N LEU A 55 -0.11 10.64 5.98
CA LEU A 55 1.15 10.10 6.44
C LEU A 55 1.81 10.97 7.52
N SER A 56 1.59 12.28 7.52
CA SER A 56 2.10 13.17 8.58
C SER A 56 1.45 12.88 9.94
N GLU A 57 0.22 12.35 9.94
CA GLU A 57 -0.56 12.01 11.14
C GLU A 57 -0.41 10.53 11.57
N LEU A 58 0.25 9.69 10.76
CA LEU A 58 0.27 8.24 10.97
C LEU A 58 1.06 7.83 12.22
N GLY A 59 2.09 8.59 12.62
CA GLY A 59 2.97 8.27 13.75
C GLY A 59 4.37 7.86 13.32
N LYS A 60 4.92 6.79 13.91
CA LYS A 60 6.29 6.34 13.66
C LYS A 60 6.32 5.24 12.58
N TYR A 61 6.82 5.59 11.41
CA TYR A 61 7.00 4.67 10.30
C TYR A 61 8.30 4.96 9.55
N LYS A 62 8.68 4.03 8.66
CA LYS A 62 9.64 4.29 7.59
C LYS A 62 8.94 4.08 6.27
N ILE A 63 9.24 4.89 5.26
CA ILE A 63 8.66 4.74 3.93
C ILE A 63 9.76 4.49 2.90
N THR A 64 9.44 3.65 1.93
CA THR A 64 10.20 3.46 0.69
C THR A 64 9.29 3.76 -0.48
N LYS A 65 9.81 3.70 -1.71
CA LYS A 65 9.06 4.02 -2.93
C LYS A 65 7.68 3.34 -3.04
N ALA A 66 7.52 2.12 -2.52
CA ALA A 66 6.31 1.31 -2.70
C ALA A 66 5.63 0.82 -1.40
N CYS A 67 6.25 0.99 -0.22
CA CYS A 67 5.66 0.47 1.02
C CYS A 67 6.08 1.24 2.27
N ILE A 68 5.20 1.15 3.28
CA ILE A 68 5.37 1.70 4.62
C ILE A 68 5.80 0.57 5.55
N TYR A 69 6.75 0.83 6.44
CA TYR A 69 7.23 -0.10 7.45
C TYR A 69 6.86 0.40 8.84
N VAL A 70 6.25 -0.47 9.63
CA VAL A 70 5.88 -0.21 11.03
C VAL A 70 6.40 -1.36 11.90
N LYS A 71 6.99 -1.07 13.06
CA LYS A 71 7.54 -2.12 13.93
C LYS A 71 6.44 -2.81 14.74
N LYS A 72 5.47 -2.03 15.22
CA LYS A 72 4.33 -2.49 16.03
C LYS A 72 3.15 -1.55 15.83
N LEU A 73 1.94 -2.05 16.07
CA LEU A 73 0.71 -1.24 15.89
C LEU A 73 0.64 -0.03 16.83
N SER A 74 1.24 -0.10 18.03
CA SER A 74 1.27 1.03 18.97
C SER A 74 2.19 2.18 18.54
N ASP A 75 2.99 1.99 17.48
CA ASP A 75 3.78 3.07 16.88
C ASP A 75 2.94 3.94 15.92
N ILE A 76 1.73 3.50 15.55
CA ILE A 76 0.89 4.17 14.55
C ILE A 76 -0.55 4.41 15.02
N ASN A 77 -1.20 5.38 14.38
CA ASN A 77 -2.62 5.66 14.54
C ASN A 77 -3.44 4.81 13.56
N VAL A 78 -4.11 3.76 14.07
CA VAL A 78 -4.90 2.82 13.25
C VAL A 78 -6.04 3.51 12.48
N PRO A 79 -6.82 4.44 13.06
CA PRO A 79 -7.76 5.27 12.30
C PRO A 79 -7.14 6.01 11.10
N ILE A 80 -5.91 6.52 11.22
CA ILE A 80 -5.22 7.17 10.10
C ILE A 80 -4.77 6.15 9.05
N LEU A 81 -4.28 4.99 9.48
CA LEU A 81 -3.99 3.88 8.56
C LEU A 81 -5.23 3.47 7.75
N GLU A 82 -6.41 3.43 8.35
CA GLU A 82 -7.66 3.14 7.63
C GLU A 82 -7.94 4.18 6.54
N LYS A 83 -7.76 5.47 6.85
CA LYS A 83 -7.93 6.56 5.85
C LYS A 83 -6.94 6.40 4.70
N ILE A 84 -5.68 6.08 5.00
CA ILE A 84 -4.63 5.81 3.99
C ILE A 84 -5.06 4.64 3.09
N CYS A 85 -5.52 3.52 3.67
CA CYS A 85 -6.02 2.38 2.90
C CYS A 85 -7.18 2.75 1.97
N ARG A 86 -8.13 3.57 2.43
CA ARG A 86 -9.28 4.02 1.63
C ARG A 86 -8.88 4.94 0.48
N GLU A 87 -7.95 5.86 0.73
CA GLU A 87 -7.41 6.75 -0.30
C GLU A 87 -6.67 5.95 -1.38
N THR A 88 -5.79 5.03 -0.98
CA THR A 88 -5.07 4.17 -1.93
C THR A 88 -6.00 3.26 -2.70
N PHE A 89 -7.04 2.73 -2.06
CA PHE A 89 -8.07 1.95 -2.73
C PHE A 89 -8.77 2.77 -3.83
N ALA A 90 -9.21 3.99 -3.50
CA ALA A 90 -9.85 4.88 -4.47
C ALA A 90 -8.92 5.23 -5.64
N TYR A 91 -7.65 5.53 -5.35
CA TYR A 91 -6.65 5.84 -6.37
C TYR A 91 -6.45 4.67 -7.35
N LEU A 92 -6.29 3.44 -6.84
CA LEU A 92 -6.03 2.27 -7.67
C LEU A 92 -7.24 1.85 -8.52
N GLU A 93 -8.46 2.00 -8.01
CA GLU A 93 -9.67 1.76 -8.79
C GLU A 93 -9.85 2.78 -9.92
N GLU A 94 -9.39 4.02 -9.73
CA GLU A 94 -9.48 5.04 -10.78
C GLU A 94 -8.36 4.90 -11.84
N HIS A 95 -7.13 4.59 -11.41
CA HIS A 95 -5.95 4.68 -12.27
C HIS A 95 -5.44 3.31 -12.77
N HIS A 96 -5.78 2.22 -12.08
CA HIS A 96 -5.29 0.87 -12.38
C HIS A 96 -3.75 0.75 -12.43
N GLU A 97 -3.03 1.61 -11.71
CA GLU A 97 -1.57 1.60 -11.64
C GLU A 97 -1.05 2.07 -10.27
N CYS A 98 0.10 1.55 -9.84
CA CYS A 98 0.75 2.03 -8.62
C CYS A 98 1.39 3.41 -8.86
N SER A 99 0.98 4.40 -8.07
CA SER A 99 1.63 5.73 -8.03
C SER A 99 3.13 5.68 -7.73
N CYS A 100 3.62 4.59 -7.13
CA CYS A 100 5.03 4.35 -6.90
C CYS A 100 5.87 4.27 -8.19
N HIS A 101 5.26 4.23 -9.38
CA HIS A 101 5.98 4.26 -10.66
C HIS A 101 6.17 5.66 -11.25
N GLN A 102 5.59 6.71 -10.66
CA GLN A 102 5.81 8.08 -11.11
C GLN A 102 7.31 8.44 -10.95
N LYS A 103 7.87 9.06 -11.99
CA LYS A 103 9.28 9.44 -12.09
C LYS A 103 9.56 10.70 -11.28
#